data_AF-A0A7V3XEW2-F1
#
_entry.id   AF-A0A7V3XEW2-F1
#
_cell.length_a   1.000
_cell.length_b   1.000
_cell.length_c   1.000
_cell.angle_alpha   90.00
_cell.angle_beta   90.00
_cell.angle_gamma   90.00
#
_symmetry.space_group_name_H-M   'P 1'
#
loop_
_entity.id
_entity.type
_entity.pdbx_description
1 polymer ?
#
loop_
_entity_poly.entity_id
_entity_poly.type
_entity_poly.pdbx_seq_one_letter_code
_entity_poly.pdbx_strand_id
1 'polypeptide(L)'
;MLSVSGPRSPVPALGLLDLGQVMKIQLVMLLLLLSGCSSQVRPPEPIPPPAPSSLTLEIFGIDTRDFPSGSDLDRFLHSGYSFVTDQEFTLRARVPGRSDLNNQIGWEIKNVGRIGSGGQVRFRLDVSHPPYTPGAGSRTPGYALYYLITASVKTTGQQAADSIEIRQTEPRDVIRQEYVNHKIAVPQRSEFVPENQAMTLHFSKDEYNGGNYTYLIFGNMGKVAEEIRDAYNRQISRDLRASSPGEKESVLLSQTLGYGLRMTSGYRNPERNENVSGALLSGHQYGKALDLQPVGPVPGKTLSQLYCILQNAASGSGRKVFAERRGTLVPCDASGVDHIHVGL
;
A
#
# COMPACT_ATOMS: atom_id res chain seq x y z
N MET A 1 -22.17 38.30 -42.70
CA MET A 1 -23.63 38.04 -42.65
C MET A 1 -23.87 36.68 -42.02
N LEU A 2 -24.81 36.62 -41.07
CA LEU A 2 -25.36 35.45 -40.33
C LEU A 2 -24.38 34.78 -39.34
N SER A 3 -24.37 35.04 -38.03
CA SER A 3 -25.41 35.05 -36.97
C SER A 3 -25.96 33.67 -36.60
N VAL A 4 -25.46 33.11 -35.49
CA VAL A 4 -26.19 32.13 -34.66
C VAL A 4 -25.94 32.48 -33.19
N SER A 5 -27.02 32.62 -32.45
CA SER A 5 -27.11 33.13 -31.08
C SER A 5 -27.90 32.16 -30.20
N GLY A 6 -27.44 31.99 -28.95
CA GLY A 6 -28.25 31.62 -27.78
C GLY A 6 -27.95 30.27 -27.12
N PRO A 7 -28.37 30.03 -25.84
CA PRO A 7 -28.38 30.94 -24.70
C PRO A 7 -27.61 30.40 -23.48
N ARG A 8 -27.25 31.29 -22.56
CA ARG A 8 -26.60 31.01 -21.25
C ARG A 8 -27.64 30.66 -20.19
N SER A 9 -27.39 29.60 -19.42
CA SER A 9 -28.15 29.26 -18.21
C SER A 9 -27.57 29.96 -16.96
N PRO A 10 -28.43 30.36 -15.99
CA PRO A 10 -28.01 31.08 -14.79
C PRO A 10 -27.63 30.16 -13.62
N VAL A 11 -26.75 30.68 -12.78
CA VAL A 11 -26.28 30.14 -11.49
C VAL A 11 -27.38 30.31 -10.42
N PRO A 12 -27.64 29.32 -9.54
CA PRO A 12 -28.50 29.52 -8.39
C PRO A 12 -27.74 30.15 -7.22
N ALA A 13 -28.42 31.09 -6.57
CA ALA A 13 -27.96 31.91 -5.46
C ALA A 13 -27.94 31.16 -4.12
N LEU A 14 -27.03 31.61 -3.25
CA LEU A 14 -26.92 31.31 -1.83
C LEU A 14 -28.21 31.70 -1.09
N GLY A 15 -28.85 30.73 -0.43
CA GLY A 15 -29.92 30.96 0.54
C GLY A 15 -29.36 31.05 1.95
N LEU A 16 -29.47 32.24 2.55
CA LEU A 16 -29.35 32.44 4.00
C LEU A 16 -30.52 31.75 4.71
N LEU A 17 -30.22 30.98 5.75
CA LEU A 17 -31.23 30.53 6.72
C LEU A 17 -31.37 31.60 7.81
N ASP A 18 -32.60 32.12 7.85
CA ASP A 18 -33.15 33.07 8.78
C ASP A 18 -33.42 32.39 10.14
N LEU A 19 -33.02 33.08 11.21
CA LEU A 19 -33.12 32.66 12.61
C LEU A 19 -34.28 33.45 13.23
N GLY A 20 -35.45 32.83 13.39
CA GLY A 20 -36.59 33.52 13.97
C GLY A 20 -37.73 32.63 14.48
N GLN A 21 -37.80 32.47 15.81
CA GLN A 21 -38.99 32.39 16.68
C GLN A 21 -38.48 31.99 18.10
N VAL A 22 -38.43 32.81 19.15
CA VAL A 22 -39.35 33.77 19.83
C VAL A 22 -40.61 33.14 20.43
N MET A 23 -40.58 32.95 21.76
CA MET A 23 -41.62 33.18 22.80
C MET A 23 -41.60 32.07 23.87
N LYS A 24 -41.80 32.28 25.19
CA LYS A 24 -41.89 33.40 26.16
C LYS A 24 -42.27 32.73 27.52
N ILE A 25 -42.17 33.46 28.65
CA ILE A 25 -42.87 33.26 29.97
C ILE A 25 -42.21 32.25 30.94
N GLN A 26 -41.94 32.50 32.23
CA GLN A 26 -42.17 33.64 33.13
C GLN A 26 -41.21 33.58 34.33
N LEU A 27 -40.82 34.74 34.82
CA LEU A 27 -40.18 34.98 36.11
C LEU A 27 -41.28 35.39 37.10
N VAL A 28 -41.43 34.65 38.22
CA VAL A 28 -42.13 35.14 39.42
C VAL A 28 -41.29 34.75 40.64
N MET A 29 -40.60 35.75 41.19
CA MET A 29 -40.23 35.80 42.60
C MET A 29 -41.51 36.05 43.41
N LEU A 30 -41.80 35.21 44.41
CA LEU A 30 -42.42 35.72 45.63
C LEU A 30 -41.97 34.91 46.84
N LEU A 31 -41.27 35.64 47.71
CA LEU A 31 -40.89 35.31 49.08
C LEU A 31 -42.14 34.97 49.91
N LEU A 32 -42.15 33.84 50.63
CA LEU A 32 -42.80 33.77 51.94
C LEU A 32 -42.11 32.70 52.80
N LEU A 33 -41.66 33.21 53.94
CA LEU A 33 -40.87 32.58 54.97
C LEU A 33 -41.78 31.84 55.98
N LEU A 34 -41.23 30.74 56.50
CA LEU A 34 -41.36 30.20 57.86
C LEU A 34 -42.27 28.98 58.14
N SER A 35 -41.64 28.10 58.94
CA SER A 35 -42.19 27.24 59.99
C SER A 35 -42.52 25.78 59.63
N GLY A 36 -41.65 24.86 60.07
CA GLY A 36 -42.12 23.53 60.47
C GLY A 36 -41.06 22.42 60.46
N CYS A 37 -40.50 22.13 61.64
CA CYS A 37 -39.87 20.86 62.04
C CYS A 37 -38.72 20.30 61.19
N SER A 38 -37.51 20.68 61.60
CA SER A 38 -36.29 19.91 61.36
C SER A 38 -36.31 18.62 62.21
N SER A 39 -36.88 17.55 61.65
CA SER A 39 -36.41 16.21 61.97
C SER A 39 -35.22 15.94 61.06
N GLN A 40 -34.03 15.76 61.65
CA GLN A 40 -32.87 15.21 60.95
C GLN A 40 -33.19 13.78 60.50
N VAL A 41 -33.91 13.64 59.40
CA VAL A 41 -33.91 12.42 58.61
C VAL A 41 -32.50 12.37 58.03
N ARG A 42 -31.66 11.48 58.58
CA ARG A 42 -30.38 11.17 57.93
C ARG A 42 -30.70 10.90 56.46
N PRO A 43 -30.05 11.59 55.50
CA PRO A 43 -30.19 11.21 54.11
C PRO A 43 -29.94 9.70 54.05
N PRO A 44 -30.81 8.92 53.38
CA PRO A 44 -30.61 7.49 53.26
C PRO A 44 -29.16 7.29 52.82
N GLU A 45 -28.45 6.40 53.53
CA GLU A 45 -27.10 6.03 53.13
C GLU A 45 -27.13 5.78 51.62
N PRO A 46 -26.23 6.41 50.84
CA PRO A 46 -26.22 6.23 49.41
C PRO A 46 -26.21 4.73 49.18
N ILE A 47 -27.27 4.21 48.55
CA ILE A 47 -27.37 2.79 48.25
C ILE A 47 -26.09 2.49 47.48
N PRO A 48 -25.21 1.62 48.01
CA PRO A 48 -23.98 1.30 47.33
C PRO A 48 -24.39 0.86 45.92
N PRO A 49 -23.75 1.40 44.87
CA PRO A 49 -24.09 1.02 43.51
C PRO A 49 -24.11 -0.50 43.44
N PRO A 50 -25.13 -1.11 42.82
CA PRO A 50 -25.25 -2.56 42.77
C PRO A 50 -23.92 -3.12 42.31
N ALA A 51 -23.40 -4.12 43.04
CA ALA A 51 -22.15 -4.76 42.69
C ALA A 51 -22.24 -5.16 41.20
N PRO A 52 -21.27 -4.76 40.36
CA PRO A 52 -21.35 -5.04 38.93
C PRO A 52 -21.55 -6.53 38.74
N SER A 53 -22.70 -6.90 38.17
CA SER A 53 -23.18 -8.27 38.09
C SER A 53 -22.46 -9.10 37.03
N SER A 54 -21.59 -8.47 36.23
CA SER A 54 -20.74 -9.13 35.26
C SER A 54 -19.36 -8.48 35.21
N LEU A 55 -18.33 -9.33 35.10
CA LEU A 55 -16.97 -8.90 34.79
C LEU A 55 -16.95 -8.49 33.31
N THR A 56 -16.54 -7.26 33.01
CA THR A 56 -16.37 -6.78 31.64
C THR A 56 -14.89 -6.57 31.35
N LEU A 57 -14.46 -6.90 30.14
CA LEU A 57 -13.11 -6.70 29.65
C LEU A 57 -13.20 -5.88 28.37
N GLU A 58 -12.32 -4.91 28.22
CA GLU A 58 -12.31 -4.01 27.07
C GLU A 58 -10.88 -3.91 26.54
N ILE A 59 -10.67 -4.32 25.28
CA ILE A 59 -9.48 -3.98 24.50
C ILE A 59 -9.67 -2.56 23.97
N PHE A 60 -8.69 -1.68 24.17
CA PHE A 60 -8.85 -0.25 23.84
C PHE A 60 -7.69 0.39 23.06
N GLY A 61 -6.65 -0.36 22.68
CA GLY A 61 -5.55 0.21 21.89
C GLY A 61 -4.61 -0.80 21.28
N ILE A 62 -4.12 -0.47 20.08
CA ILE A 62 -3.08 -1.19 19.32
C ILE A 62 -2.07 -0.16 18.82
N ASP A 63 -0.79 -0.29 19.19
CA ASP A 63 0.30 0.52 18.64
C ASP A 63 1.24 -0.35 17.79
N THR A 64 1.70 0.16 16.64
CA THR A 64 2.75 -0.45 15.80
C THR A 64 3.81 0.60 15.41
N ARG A 65 5.02 0.14 15.07
CA ARG A 65 6.17 1.04 14.78
C ARG A 65 5.97 1.94 13.54
N ASP A 66 5.18 1.48 12.57
CA ASP A 66 4.91 2.23 11.34
C ASP A 66 3.75 3.24 11.50
N PHE A 67 3.29 3.46 12.74
CA PHE A 67 2.23 4.40 13.05
C PHE A 67 2.76 5.65 13.78
N PRO A 68 2.46 6.87 13.28
CA PRO A 68 2.69 8.08 14.05
C PRO A 68 1.75 8.10 15.26
N SER A 69 2.32 8.06 16.46
CA SER A 69 1.68 8.06 17.79
C SER A 69 0.21 8.52 17.83
N GLY A 70 -0.71 7.58 18.00
CA GLY A 70 -2.12 7.84 18.25
C GLY A 70 -2.82 6.56 18.72
N SER A 71 -3.20 6.52 20.00
CA SER A 71 -3.66 5.32 20.72
C SER A 71 -5.14 4.96 20.47
N ASP A 72 -5.59 4.98 19.22
CA ASP A 72 -7.02 4.87 18.88
C ASP A 72 -7.33 3.57 18.12
N LEU A 73 -8.00 2.66 18.83
CA LEU A 73 -8.42 1.35 18.31
C LEU A 73 -9.45 1.48 17.18
N ASP A 74 -10.37 2.43 17.28
CA ASP A 74 -11.40 2.65 16.25
C ASP A 74 -10.76 3.17 14.98
N ARG A 75 -9.73 4.02 15.12
CA ARG A 75 -8.89 4.36 13.98
C ARG A 75 -8.26 3.10 13.42
N PHE A 76 -7.56 2.30 14.24
CA PHE A 76 -6.91 1.07 13.78
C PHE A 76 -7.85 0.15 12.99
N LEU A 77 -9.09 -0.03 13.44
CA LEU A 77 -10.05 -0.95 12.83
C LEU A 77 -10.79 -0.37 11.60
N HIS A 78 -11.09 0.93 11.57
CA HIS A 78 -11.97 1.52 10.53
C HIS A 78 -11.24 2.28 9.43
N SER A 79 -9.95 2.56 9.61
CA SER A 79 -9.19 3.47 8.74
C SER A 79 -8.41 2.77 7.61
N GLY A 80 -8.68 1.49 7.33
CA GLY A 80 -7.90 0.74 6.35
C GLY A 80 -6.46 0.53 6.82
N TYR A 81 -6.25 0.23 8.12
CA TYR A 81 -4.92 -0.13 8.58
C TYR A 81 -4.65 -1.62 8.37
N SER A 82 -3.36 -1.87 8.24
CA SER A 82 -2.81 -3.17 7.92
C SER A 82 -1.44 -3.27 8.58
N PHE A 83 -0.79 -4.42 8.54
CA PHE A 83 0.41 -4.71 9.31
C PHE A 83 1.32 -5.67 8.54
N VAL A 84 2.55 -5.86 9.02
CA VAL A 84 3.42 -6.97 8.62
C VAL A 84 3.93 -7.70 9.86
N THR A 85 4.20 -9.00 9.76
CA THR A 85 4.44 -9.86 10.94
C THR A 85 5.72 -9.51 11.72
N ASP A 86 6.71 -8.87 11.10
CA ASP A 86 7.95 -8.45 11.76
C ASP A 86 7.81 -7.20 12.66
N GLN A 87 6.61 -6.60 12.69
CA GLN A 87 6.31 -5.46 13.55
C GLN A 87 6.01 -5.89 14.98
N GLU A 88 6.37 -5.00 15.91
CA GLU A 88 5.95 -5.10 17.31
C GLU A 88 4.57 -4.46 17.48
N PHE A 89 3.69 -5.20 18.15
CA PHE A 89 2.36 -4.78 18.53
C PHE A 89 2.33 -4.51 20.03
N THR A 90 1.74 -3.39 20.45
CA THR A 90 1.36 -3.17 21.84
C THR A 90 -0.15 -3.20 21.95
N LEU A 91 -0.70 -4.16 22.70
CA LEU A 91 -2.14 -4.24 22.99
C LEU A 91 -2.41 -3.78 24.41
N ARG A 92 -3.59 -3.18 24.61
CA ARG A 92 -4.04 -2.74 25.93
C ARG A 92 -5.46 -3.20 26.18
N ALA A 93 -5.68 -3.75 27.37
CA ALA A 93 -7.01 -4.11 27.87
C ALA A 93 -7.17 -3.72 29.33
N ARG A 94 -8.42 -3.51 29.75
CA ARG A 94 -8.75 -3.18 31.14
C ARG A 94 -10.04 -3.86 31.57
N VAL A 95 -10.18 -4.04 32.88
CA VAL A 95 -11.46 -4.37 33.52
C VAL A 95 -12.02 -3.07 34.13
N PRO A 96 -13.07 -2.46 33.56
CA PRO A 96 -13.64 -1.22 34.08
C PRO A 96 -13.99 -1.30 35.57
N GLY A 97 -13.52 -0.33 36.36
CA GLY A 97 -13.75 -0.29 37.80
C GLY A 97 -12.94 -1.31 38.63
N ARG A 98 -12.06 -2.11 38.02
CA ARG A 98 -11.30 -3.20 38.69
C ARG A 98 -9.83 -3.24 38.23
N SER A 99 -9.09 -2.17 38.54
CA SER A 99 -7.65 -2.08 38.18
C SER A 99 -6.79 -3.17 38.83
N ASP A 100 -7.24 -3.74 39.96
CA ASP A 100 -6.63 -4.89 40.64
C ASP A 100 -6.57 -6.15 39.75
N LEU A 101 -7.48 -6.26 38.78
CA LEU A 101 -7.57 -7.39 37.86
C LEU A 101 -6.74 -7.20 36.58
N ASN A 102 -6.24 -5.99 36.29
CA ASN A 102 -5.51 -5.74 35.04
C ASN A 102 -4.26 -6.62 34.91
N ASN A 103 -3.56 -6.89 36.01
CA ASN A 103 -2.37 -7.76 36.02
C ASN A 103 -2.69 -9.25 35.79
N GLN A 104 -3.97 -9.63 35.84
CA GLN A 104 -4.45 -11.00 35.66
C GLN A 104 -4.98 -11.25 34.24
N ILE A 105 -5.05 -10.22 33.38
CA ILE A 105 -5.50 -10.37 32.00
C ILE A 105 -4.50 -11.25 31.25
N GLY A 106 -4.94 -12.39 30.73
CA GLY A 106 -4.19 -13.25 29.83
C GLY A 106 -4.48 -12.90 28.38
N TRP A 107 -3.46 -13.01 27.52
CA TRP A 107 -3.57 -12.71 26.10
C TRP A 107 -3.25 -13.94 25.26
N GLU A 108 -4.10 -14.20 24.26
CA GLU A 108 -3.97 -15.30 23.32
C GLU A 108 -4.24 -14.82 21.90
N ILE A 109 -3.50 -15.37 20.94
CA ILE A 109 -3.77 -15.23 19.51
C ILE A 109 -4.22 -16.58 18.97
N LYS A 110 -5.37 -16.62 18.30
CA LYS A 110 -5.89 -17.85 17.70
C LYS A 110 -4.86 -18.44 16.73
N ASN A 111 -4.61 -19.74 16.85
CA ASN A 111 -3.63 -20.52 16.07
C ASN A 111 -2.14 -20.19 16.31
N VAL A 112 -1.81 -19.22 17.18
CA VAL A 112 -0.43 -18.94 17.61
C VAL A 112 -0.23 -19.35 19.07
N GLY A 113 -1.22 -19.08 19.93
CA GLY A 113 -1.21 -19.42 21.35
C GLY A 113 -1.04 -18.22 22.27
N ARG A 114 -0.62 -18.48 23.52
CA ARG A 114 -0.49 -17.46 24.57
C ARG A 114 0.69 -16.52 24.30
N ILE A 115 0.43 -15.21 24.33
CA ILE A 115 1.44 -14.17 24.05
C ILE A 115 1.86 -13.35 25.27
N GLY A 116 1.15 -13.48 26.40
CA GLY A 116 1.55 -12.81 27.64
C GLY A 116 0.45 -12.68 28.68
N SER A 117 0.67 -11.78 29.63
CA SER A 117 -0.28 -11.40 30.67
C SER A 117 -0.06 -9.95 31.12
N GLY A 118 -1.10 -9.34 31.69
CA GLY A 118 -1.13 -7.95 32.17
C GLY A 118 -2.06 -7.07 31.35
N GLY A 119 -2.38 -5.87 31.86
CA GLY A 119 -3.28 -4.92 31.17
C GLY A 119 -2.67 -4.34 29.89
N GLN A 120 -1.39 -4.61 29.65
CA GLN A 120 -0.68 -4.29 28.43
C GLN A 120 0.23 -5.46 28.06
N VAL A 121 0.25 -5.85 26.79
CA VAL A 121 1.19 -6.85 26.26
C VAL A 121 1.90 -6.28 25.03
N ARG A 122 3.20 -6.59 24.91
CA ARG A 122 3.97 -6.35 23.69
C ARG A 122 4.39 -7.68 23.10
N PHE A 123 4.18 -7.85 21.80
CA PHE A 123 4.55 -9.07 21.11
C PHE A 123 4.94 -8.78 19.66
N ARG A 124 5.65 -9.73 19.06
CA ARG A 124 5.87 -9.79 17.61
C ARG A 124 5.24 -11.07 17.10
N LEU A 125 4.65 -11.00 15.91
CA LEU A 125 4.18 -12.21 15.25
C LEU A 125 5.44 -12.90 14.71
N ASP A 126 5.87 -13.98 15.36
CA ASP A 126 6.92 -14.79 14.78
C ASP A 126 6.43 -15.31 13.42
N VAL A 127 7.19 -15.00 12.37
CA VAL A 127 6.99 -15.42 10.97
C VAL A 127 6.77 -16.92 10.80
N SER A 128 7.04 -17.71 11.83
CA SER A 128 6.73 -19.12 11.86
C SER A 128 5.23 -19.46 11.74
N HIS A 129 4.26 -18.57 12.07
CA HIS A 129 2.83 -18.93 12.02
C HIS A 129 1.80 -17.77 11.84
N PRO A 130 0.70 -18.01 11.09
CA PRO A 130 0.52 -19.07 10.10
C PRO A 130 1.47 -18.87 8.92
N PRO A 131 1.88 -19.94 8.22
CA PRO A 131 2.69 -19.79 7.01
C PRO A 131 1.94 -18.86 6.08
N TYR A 132 2.60 -17.79 5.66
CA TYR A 132 2.14 -17.01 4.52
C TYR A 132 1.66 -17.97 3.45
N THR A 133 0.41 -17.81 3.03
CA THR A 133 -0.14 -18.57 1.92
C THR A 133 0.22 -17.79 0.66
N PRO A 134 1.08 -18.34 -0.22
CA PRO A 134 1.34 -17.74 -1.52
C PRO A 134 0.03 -17.65 -2.31
N GLY A 135 -0.04 -16.73 -3.27
CA GLY A 135 -1.21 -16.62 -4.15
C GLY A 135 -1.43 -17.88 -4.98
N ALA A 136 -2.46 -17.89 -5.83
CA ALA A 136 -2.71 -18.97 -6.81
C ALA A 136 -1.67 -19.05 -7.95
N GLY A 137 -0.48 -18.46 -7.75
CA GLY A 137 0.63 -18.40 -8.69
C GLY A 137 1.40 -17.10 -8.57
N SER A 138 2.52 -17.03 -9.28
CA SER A 138 3.45 -15.89 -9.27
C SER A 138 2.87 -14.57 -9.78
N ARG A 139 1.62 -14.59 -10.27
CA ARG A 139 0.89 -13.42 -10.71
C ARG A 139 -0.34 -13.06 -9.89
N THR A 140 -0.55 -13.75 -8.79
CA THR A 140 -1.69 -13.52 -7.90
C THR A 140 -1.19 -12.91 -6.60
N PRO A 141 -1.88 -11.91 -6.04
CA PRO A 141 -1.58 -11.45 -4.69
C PRO A 141 -1.46 -12.60 -3.70
N GLY A 142 -0.53 -12.47 -2.76
CA GLY A 142 -0.54 -13.28 -1.55
C GLY A 142 -1.85 -13.08 -0.78
N TYR A 143 -2.21 -14.05 0.04
CA TYR A 143 -3.39 -13.92 0.87
C TYR A 143 -3.15 -12.96 2.04
N ALA A 144 -4.10 -12.05 2.25
CA ALA A 144 -4.08 -11.16 3.40
C ALA A 144 -4.10 -11.94 4.72
N LEU A 145 -3.17 -11.63 5.61
CA LEU A 145 -3.12 -12.21 6.95
C LEU A 145 -4.23 -11.64 7.83
N TYR A 146 -4.74 -12.47 8.74
CA TYR A 146 -5.67 -12.06 9.78
C TYR A 146 -5.42 -12.84 11.06
N TYR A 147 -5.67 -12.21 12.20
CA TYR A 147 -5.53 -12.81 13.52
C TYR A 147 -6.71 -12.41 14.39
N LEU A 148 -7.25 -13.39 15.14
CA LEU A 148 -8.18 -13.13 16.23
C LEU A 148 -7.37 -13.12 17.53
N ILE A 149 -7.40 -11.98 18.22
CA ILE A 149 -6.68 -11.79 19.48
C ILE A 149 -7.71 -11.72 20.60
N THR A 150 -7.52 -12.53 21.62
CA THR A 150 -8.42 -12.63 22.77
C THR A 150 -7.69 -12.20 24.04
N ALA A 151 -8.26 -11.21 24.72
CA ALA A 151 -7.93 -10.92 26.11
C ALA A 151 -8.91 -11.69 26.99
N SER A 152 -8.45 -12.27 28.10
CA SER A 152 -9.32 -12.97 29.05
C SER A 152 -8.87 -12.75 30.48
N VAL A 153 -9.83 -12.72 31.41
CA VAL A 153 -9.56 -12.65 32.85
C VAL A 153 -10.51 -13.61 33.55
N LYS A 154 -9.99 -14.35 34.53
CA LYS A 154 -10.75 -15.33 35.30
C LYS A 154 -10.53 -15.07 36.78
N THR A 155 -11.61 -14.97 37.53
CA THR A 155 -11.62 -14.83 38.99
C THR A 155 -12.41 -16.00 39.61
N THR A 156 -12.48 -16.05 40.93
CA THR A 156 -13.30 -17.04 41.64
C THR A 156 -14.78 -16.81 41.31
N GLY A 157 -15.33 -17.64 40.42
CA GLY A 157 -16.75 -17.62 40.04
C GLY A 157 -17.10 -16.69 38.88
N GLN A 158 -16.15 -15.98 38.27
CA GLN A 158 -16.41 -15.15 37.09
C GLN A 158 -15.31 -15.29 36.03
N GLN A 159 -15.68 -15.08 34.78
CA GLN A 159 -14.77 -15.00 33.64
C GLN A 159 -15.28 -13.92 32.69
N ALA A 160 -14.34 -13.15 32.13
CA ALA A 160 -14.61 -12.24 31.03
C ALA A 160 -13.58 -12.49 29.93
N ALA A 161 -14.01 -12.29 28.70
CA ALA A 161 -13.15 -12.29 27.53
C ALA A 161 -13.63 -11.22 26.56
N ASP A 162 -12.68 -10.63 25.85
CA ASP A 162 -12.93 -9.70 24.76
C ASP A 162 -12.00 -10.08 23.60
N SER A 163 -12.41 -9.82 22.37
CA SER A 163 -11.64 -10.23 21.20
C SER A 163 -11.68 -9.20 20.09
N ILE A 164 -10.55 -9.08 19.41
CA ILE A 164 -10.37 -8.21 18.26
C ILE A 164 -9.81 -9.00 17.08
N GLU A 165 -10.37 -8.76 15.90
CA GLU A 165 -9.78 -9.20 14.65
C GLU A 165 -8.84 -8.11 14.13
N ILE A 166 -7.59 -8.47 13.84
CA ILE A 166 -6.70 -7.65 13.03
C ILE A 166 -6.51 -8.31 11.67
N ARG A 167 -6.60 -7.54 10.59
CA ARG A 167 -6.51 -8.03 9.21
C ARG A 167 -5.65 -7.11 8.38
N GLN A 168 -4.91 -7.67 7.43
CA GLN A 168 -4.29 -6.88 6.38
C GLN A 168 -5.36 -6.37 5.41
N THR A 169 -5.72 -5.09 5.53
CA THR A 169 -6.73 -4.47 4.66
C THR A 169 -6.11 -3.71 3.46
N GLU A 170 -4.82 -3.37 3.55
CA GLU A 170 -4.11 -2.60 2.53
C GLU A 170 -3.27 -3.52 1.63
N PRO A 171 -3.43 -3.46 0.30
CA PRO A 171 -2.63 -4.25 -0.63
C PRO A 171 -1.12 -4.06 -0.48
N ARG A 172 -0.67 -2.85 -0.10
CA ARG A 172 0.76 -2.56 0.12
C ARG A 172 1.38 -3.45 1.19
N ASP A 173 0.65 -3.73 2.26
CA ASP A 173 1.17 -4.54 3.36
C ASP A 173 1.11 -6.03 3.05
N VAL A 174 0.17 -6.47 2.22
CA VAL A 174 0.20 -7.81 1.63
C VAL A 174 1.49 -8.00 0.82
N ILE A 175 1.84 -7.02 -0.02
CA ILE A 175 3.11 -7.04 -0.76
C ILE A 175 4.31 -7.02 0.20
N ARG A 176 4.33 -6.11 1.18
CA ARG A 176 5.43 -6.01 2.15
C ARG A 176 5.60 -7.30 2.95
N GLN A 177 4.51 -8.01 3.26
CA GLN A 177 4.58 -9.31 3.90
C GLN A 177 5.39 -10.30 3.08
N GLU A 178 5.31 -10.26 1.75
CA GLU A 178 6.17 -11.11 0.91
C GLU A 178 7.66 -10.84 1.14
N TYR A 179 8.08 -9.58 1.33
CA TYR A 179 9.48 -9.24 1.62
C TYR A 179 9.92 -9.83 2.96
N VAL A 180 9.04 -9.76 3.97
CA VAL A 180 9.26 -10.42 5.26
C VAL A 180 9.44 -11.93 5.08
N ASN A 181 8.56 -12.58 4.33
CA ASN A 181 8.59 -14.03 4.13
C ASN A 181 9.85 -14.49 3.39
N HIS A 182 10.30 -13.71 2.41
CA HIS A 182 11.52 -13.98 1.64
C HIS A 182 12.79 -13.51 2.35
N LYS A 183 12.68 -12.95 3.56
CA LYS A 183 13.80 -12.49 4.40
C LYS A 183 14.70 -11.47 3.68
N ILE A 184 14.08 -10.57 2.93
CA ILE A 184 14.75 -9.45 2.26
C ILE A 184 14.27 -8.11 2.84
N ALA A 185 14.95 -7.03 2.49
CA ALA A 185 14.65 -5.71 3.06
C ALA A 185 13.21 -5.28 2.73
N VAL A 186 12.42 -5.01 3.77
CA VAL A 186 11.02 -4.59 3.63
C VAL A 186 10.96 -3.11 3.23
N PRO A 187 10.35 -2.77 2.09
CA PRO A 187 10.20 -1.38 1.67
C PRO A 187 9.24 -0.62 2.57
N GLN A 188 9.52 0.67 2.77
CA GLN A 188 8.64 1.58 3.49
C GLN A 188 7.32 1.78 2.72
N ARG A 189 6.21 2.03 3.45
CA ARG A 189 4.90 2.24 2.82
C ARG A 189 4.91 3.41 1.83
N SER A 190 5.68 4.44 2.13
CA SER A 190 5.85 5.62 1.28
C SER A 190 6.58 5.33 -0.03
N GLU A 191 7.27 4.19 -0.16
CA GLU A 191 7.93 3.79 -1.40
C GLU A 191 6.96 3.15 -2.41
N PHE A 192 5.77 2.73 -1.96
CA PHE A 192 4.75 2.19 -2.84
C PHE A 192 3.91 3.30 -3.46
N VAL A 193 3.79 3.28 -4.78
CA VAL A 193 2.91 4.16 -5.54
C VAL A 193 1.81 3.35 -6.23
N PRO A 194 0.66 3.96 -6.52
CA PRO A 194 -0.35 3.36 -7.39
C PRO A 194 0.22 3.02 -8.77
N GLU A 195 -0.16 1.85 -9.32
CA GLU A 195 0.39 1.34 -10.59
C GLU A 195 0.15 2.26 -11.80
N ASN A 196 -0.91 3.07 -11.76
CA ASN A 196 -1.21 4.02 -12.83
C ASN A 196 -0.17 5.16 -12.92
N GLN A 197 0.61 5.40 -11.86
CA GLN A 197 1.71 6.36 -11.90
C GLN A 197 2.93 5.84 -12.68
N ALA A 198 3.00 4.53 -12.91
CA ALA A 198 4.06 3.91 -13.72
C ALA A 198 3.76 3.98 -15.23
N MET A 199 2.53 4.30 -15.62
CA MET A 199 2.12 4.36 -17.03
C MET A 199 2.72 5.57 -17.73
N THR A 200 3.03 5.37 -19.00
CA THR A 200 3.52 6.43 -19.89
C THR A 200 2.78 6.39 -21.22
N LEU A 201 3.22 7.19 -22.20
CA LEU A 201 2.60 7.22 -23.51
C LEU A 201 2.72 5.88 -24.25
N HIS A 202 3.86 5.19 -24.08
CA HIS A 202 4.20 3.98 -24.83
C HIS A 202 4.33 2.73 -23.98
N PHE A 203 4.32 2.84 -22.64
CA PHE A 203 4.41 1.69 -21.75
C PHE A 203 3.19 1.61 -20.85
N SER A 204 2.54 0.46 -20.90
CA SER A 204 1.36 0.16 -20.09
C SER A 204 1.73 -0.35 -18.70
N LYS A 205 0.76 -0.33 -17.78
CA LYS A 205 0.94 -0.91 -16.44
C LYS A 205 1.25 -2.41 -16.48
N ASP A 206 0.70 -3.15 -17.45
CA ASP A 206 0.83 -4.60 -17.51
C ASP A 206 2.26 -5.01 -17.92
N GLU A 207 2.90 -4.21 -18.77
CA GLU A 207 4.33 -4.38 -19.11
C GLU A 207 5.24 -4.12 -17.91
N TYR A 208 4.87 -3.16 -17.07
CA TYR A 208 5.66 -2.78 -15.91
C TYR A 208 5.50 -3.76 -14.73
N ASN A 209 4.27 -4.14 -14.39
CA ASN A 209 3.93 -4.85 -13.15
C ASN A 209 3.49 -6.31 -13.37
N GLY A 210 3.14 -6.70 -14.60
CA GLY A 210 2.69 -8.06 -14.91
C GLY A 210 1.31 -8.44 -14.36
N GLY A 211 0.59 -7.50 -13.72
CA GLY A 211 -0.82 -7.61 -13.31
C GLY A 211 -1.10 -8.02 -11.85
N ASN A 212 -0.09 -8.07 -10.98
CA ASN A 212 -0.24 -8.72 -9.67
C ASN A 212 -0.90 -7.83 -8.61
N TYR A 213 -0.59 -6.53 -8.61
CA TYR A 213 -0.95 -5.64 -7.51
C TYR A 213 -1.32 -4.25 -8.02
N THR A 214 -2.25 -3.55 -7.36
CA THR A 214 -2.58 -2.16 -7.70
C THR A 214 -1.52 -1.14 -7.23
N TYR A 215 -0.51 -1.61 -6.51
CA TYR A 215 0.62 -0.85 -6.01
C TYR A 215 1.94 -1.54 -6.38
N LEU A 216 2.98 -0.73 -6.53
CA LEU A 216 4.32 -1.19 -6.83
C LEU A 216 5.34 -0.23 -6.22
N ILE A 217 6.59 -0.67 -6.10
CA ILE A 217 7.69 0.21 -5.72
C ILE A 217 8.16 0.90 -6.99
N PHE A 218 8.16 2.23 -7.02
CA PHE A 218 8.44 2.97 -8.25
C PHE A 218 9.64 3.90 -8.09
N GLY A 219 10.79 3.45 -8.59
CA GLY A 219 11.99 4.28 -8.73
C GLY A 219 11.97 5.24 -9.93
N ASN A 220 10.80 5.62 -10.45
CA ASN A 220 10.62 6.42 -11.67
C ASN A 220 10.94 5.69 -13.00
N MET A 221 10.96 4.36 -13.00
CA MET A 221 11.42 3.57 -14.16
C MET A 221 10.50 3.63 -15.40
N GLY A 222 9.22 3.98 -15.26
CA GLY A 222 8.37 4.25 -16.43
C GLY A 222 8.91 5.42 -17.26
N LYS A 223 9.29 6.52 -16.62
CA LYS A 223 9.90 7.68 -17.31
C LYS A 223 11.26 7.34 -17.91
N VAL A 224 12.05 6.52 -17.22
CA VAL A 224 13.32 6.02 -17.74
C VAL A 224 13.11 5.21 -19.03
N ALA A 225 12.09 4.36 -19.07
CA ALA A 225 11.77 3.60 -20.28
C ALA A 225 11.42 4.53 -21.46
N GLU A 226 10.66 5.60 -21.22
CA GLU A 226 10.36 6.62 -22.24
C GLU A 226 11.61 7.35 -22.73
N GLU A 227 12.47 7.80 -21.82
CA GLU A 227 13.72 8.46 -22.19
C GLU A 227 14.60 7.57 -23.08
N ILE A 228 14.69 6.28 -22.74
CA ILE A 228 15.42 5.27 -23.51
C ILE A 228 14.76 5.04 -24.86
N ARG A 229 13.43 4.94 -24.90
CA ARG A 229 12.66 4.80 -26.14
C ARG A 229 12.91 5.97 -27.08
N ASP A 230 12.87 7.19 -26.57
CA ASP A 230 13.13 8.38 -27.35
C ASP A 230 14.57 8.41 -27.90
N ALA A 231 15.55 8.04 -27.07
CA ALA A 231 16.94 7.94 -27.49
C ALA A 231 17.15 6.84 -28.56
N TYR A 232 16.51 5.70 -28.38
CA TYR A 232 16.52 4.58 -29.32
C TYR A 232 15.94 4.99 -30.69
N ASN A 233 14.77 5.62 -30.69
CA ASN A 233 14.13 6.08 -31.92
C ASN A 233 14.96 7.16 -32.62
N ARG A 234 15.53 8.12 -31.86
CA ARG A 234 16.46 9.11 -32.43
C ARG A 234 17.68 8.47 -33.10
N GLN A 235 18.24 7.41 -32.51
CA GLN A 235 19.37 6.70 -33.12
C GLN A 235 18.96 6.03 -34.43
N ILE A 236 17.82 5.33 -34.45
CA ILE A 236 17.30 4.71 -35.69
C ILE A 236 17.06 5.76 -36.77
N SER A 237 16.42 6.89 -36.43
CA SER A 237 16.18 7.97 -37.39
C SER A 237 17.49 8.48 -38.02
N ARG A 238 18.57 8.62 -37.21
CA ARG A 238 19.89 9.05 -37.71
C ARG A 238 20.50 8.03 -38.65
N ASP A 239 20.46 6.75 -38.28
CA ASP A 239 21.04 5.66 -39.08
C ASP A 239 20.32 5.52 -40.45
N LEU A 240 19.01 5.67 -40.47
CA LEU A 240 18.22 5.64 -41.71
C LEU A 240 18.54 6.84 -42.61
N ARG A 241 18.65 8.05 -42.05
CA ARG A 241 19.04 9.26 -42.80
C ARG A 241 20.43 9.14 -43.42
N ALA A 242 21.38 8.56 -42.68
CA ALA A 242 22.74 8.35 -43.16
C ALA A 242 22.79 7.34 -44.33
N SER A 243 21.84 6.39 -44.38
CA SER A 243 21.76 5.37 -45.42
C SER A 243 21.02 5.84 -46.69
N SER A 244 20.19 6.89 -46.58
CA SER A 244 19.40 7.45 -47.69
C SER A 244 19.52 8.98 -47.81
N PRO A 245 20.66 9.52 -48.30
CA PRO A 245 20.83 10.96 -48.47
C PRO A 245 19.92 11.49 -49.59
N GLY A 246 18.76 12.06 -49.23
CA GLY A 246 17.83 12.69 -50.19
C GLY A 246 16.33 12.47 -49.92
N GLU A 247 15.96 11.55 -49.03
CA GLU A 247 14.56 11.36 -48.64
C GLU A 247 14.07 12.47 -47.70
N LYS A 248 12.85 13.00 -47.93
CA LYS A 248 12.29 14.12 -47.16
C LYS A 248 12.03 13.72 -45.70
N GLU A 249 12.44 14.61 -44.80
CA GLU A 249 12.40 14.48 -43.33
C GLU A 249 11.02 14.06 -42.76
N SER A 250 9.92 14.48 -43.38
CA SER A 250 8.57 14.19 -42.92
C SER A 250 8.11 12.73 -43.13
N VAL A 251 8.69 12.01 -44.09
CA VAL A 251 8.37 10.59 -44.34
C VAL A 251 9.11 9.68 -43.34
N LEU A 252 10.34 10.03 -42.99
CA LEU A 252 11.14 9.30 -42.01
C LEU A 252 10.60 9.47 -40.58
N LEU A 253 10.14 10.68 -40.22
CA LEU A 253 9.56 10.96 -38.89
C LEU A 253 8.26 10.19 -38.63
N SER A 254 7.38 10.06 -39.63
CA SER A 254 6.13 9.30 -39.50
C SER A 254 6.36 7.79 -39.42
N GLN A 255 7.41 7.27 -40.08
CA GLN A 255 7.83 5.86 -39.97
C GLN A 255 8.52 5.54 -38.63
N THR A 256 9.29 6.48 -38.06
CA THR A 256 9.97 6.25 -36.76
C THR A 256 9.07 6.23 -35.54
N LEU A 257 7.83 6.72 -35.64
CA LEU A 257 6.83 6.55 -34.59
C LEU A 257 6.36 5.08 -34.45
N GLY A 258 6.65 4.23 -35.44
CA GLY A 258 6.27 2.81 -35.46
C GLY A 258 7.33 1.82 -34.96
N TYR A 259 8.59 2.24 -34.77
CA TYR A 259 9.62 1.35 -34.22
C TYR A 259 9.45 1.28 -32.70
N GLY A 260 9.04 0.11 -32.23
CA GLY A 260 8.62 -0.10 -30.86
C GLY A 260 9.79 -0.51 -29.97
N LEU A 261 9.70 -0.12 -28.70
CA LEU A 261 10.29 -0.91 -27.63
C LEU A 261 9.13 -1.55 -26.89
N ARG A 262 9.31 -2.78 -26.45
CA ARG A 262 8.43 -3.43 -25.48
C ARG A 262 9.19 -3.54 -24.18
N MET A 263 8.52 -3.22 -23.08
CA MET A 263 9.02 -3.56 -21.76
C MET A 263 8.57 -4.97 -21.43
N THR A 264 9.52 -5.90 -21.31
CA THR A 264 9.22 -7.30 -20.98
C THR A 264 9.18 -7.56 -19.48
N SER A 265 9.79 -6.68 -18.68
CA SER A 265 9.63 -6.70 -17.23
C SER A 265 10.02 -5.36 -16.61
N GLY A 266 9.25 -4.90 -15.62
CA GLY A 266 9.60 -3.81 -14.72
C GLY A 266 9.66 -4.30 -13.28
N TYR A 267 8.74 -3.87 -12.42
CA TYR A 267 8.63 -4.35 -11.05
C TYR A 267 8.26 -5.85 -10.99
N ARG A 268 8.87 -6.57 -10.04
CA ARG A 268 8.57 -7.97 -9.70
C ARG A 268 8.47 -8.10 -8.18
N ASN A 269 7.31 -8.44 -7.62
CA ASN A 269 7.24 -8.81 -6.20
C ASN A 269 8.13 -10.04 -5.90
N PRO A 270 8.52 -10.28 -4.63
CA PRO A 270 9.45 -11.35 -4.26
C PRO A 270 9.05 -12.73 -4.81
N GLU A 271 7.77 -13.10 -4.70
CA GLU A 271 7.26 -14.38 -5.20
C GLU A 271 7.40 -14.49 -6.73
N ARG A 272 7.06 -13.42 -7.46
CA ARG A 272 7.27 -13.38 -8.91
C ARG A 272 8.72 -13.48 -9.30
N ASN A 273 9.60 -12.80 -8.55
CA ASN A 273 11.03 -12.81 -8.82
C ASN A 273 11.62 -14.22 -8.61
N GLU A 274 11.25 -14.91 -7.54
CA GLU A 274 11.64 -16.31 -7.30
C GLU A 274 11.13 -17.23 -8.42
N ASN A 275 9.86 -17.10 -8.82
CA ASN A 275 9.26 -17.94 -9.86
C ASN A 275 9.96 -17.83 -11.23
N VAL A 276 10.57 -16.69 -11.55
CA VAL A 276 11.37 -16.51 -12.78
C VAL A 276 12.86 -16.81 -12.55
N SER A 277 13.21 -17.44 -11.43
CA SER A 277 14.60 -17.72 -11.02
C SER A 277 15.47 -16.46 -10.97
N GLY A 278 14.88 -15.32 -10.60
CA GLY A 278 15.58 -14.06 -10.43
C GLY A 278 16.51 -14.09 -9.22
N ALA A 279 17.54 -13.24 -9.23
CA ALA A 279 18.43 -13.08 -8.08
C ALA A 279 17.65 -12.62 -6.83
N LEU A 280 18.04 -13.12 -5.64
CA LEU A 280 17.37 -12.84 -4.36
C LEU A 280 17.25 -11.33 -4.04
N LEU A 281 18.22 -10.54 -4.48
CA LEU A 281 18.29 -9.09 -4.27
C LEU A 281 18.22 -8.34 -5.62
N SER A 282 17.26 -8.73 -6.46
CA SER A 282 17.07 -8.17 -7.80
C SER A 282 16.59 -6.72 -7.76
N GLY A 283 17.11 -5.88 -8.63
CA GLY A 283 16.63 -4.50 -8.80
C GLY A 283 15.15 -4.43 -9.19
N HIS A 284 14.62 -5.47 -9.86
CA HIS A 284 13.20 -5.55 -10.22
C HIS A 284 12.30 -5.63 -8.99
N GLN A 285 12.79 -6.23 -7.89
CA GLN A 285 12.05 -6.26 -6.63
C GLN A 285 11.86 -4.87 -6.04
N TYR A 286 12.65 -3.87 -6.41
CA TYR A 286 12.49 -2.52 -5.87
C TYR A 286 12.06 -1.52 -6.94
N GLY A 287 11.58 -1.98 -8.10
CA GLY A 287 11.25 -1.13 -9.24
C GLY A 287 12.44 -0.32 -9.74
N LYS A 288 13.65 -0.85 -9.54
CA LYS A 288 14.95 -0.27 -9.88
C LYS A 288 15.59 -0.95 -11.10
N ALA A 289 14.84 -1.77 -11.82
CA ALA A 289 15.30 -2.40 -13.05
C ALA A 289 14.19 -2.53 -14.09
N LEU A 290 14.59 -2.63 -15.35
CA LEU A 290 13.75 -2.76 -16.54
C LEU A 290 14.41 -3.70 -17.55
N ASP A 291 13.58 -4.51 -18.21
CA ASP A 291 13.98 -5.36 -19.32
C ASP A 291 13.28 -4.86 -20.58
N LEU A 292 14.05 -4.42 -21.58
CA LEU A 292 13.55 -3.81 -22.81
C LEU A 292 13.92 -4.63 -24.05
N GLN A 293 13.01 -4.68 -25.03
CA GLN A 293 13.21 -5.39 -26.29
C GLN A 293 12.83 -4.51 -27.49
N PRO A 294 13.60 -4.53 -28.59
CA PRO A 294 13.17 -4.00 -29.88
C PRO A 294 11.90 -4.70 -30.38
N VAL A 295 11.00 -3.94 -31.00
CA VAL A 295 9.77 -4.47 -31.63
C VAL A 295 9.68 -3.99 -33.06
N GLY A 296 9.39 -4.92 -33.96
CA GLY A 296 9.16 -4.68 -35.37
C GLY A 296 10.47 -4.62 -36.18
N PRO A 297 10.39 -4.88 -37.49
CA PRO A 297 11.54 -4.75 -38.38
C PRO A 297 11.89 -3.27 -38.60
N VAL A 298 13.18 -2.96 -38.65
CA VAL A 298 13.70 -1.65 -39.09
C VAL A 298 14.47 -1.87 -40.40
N PRO A 299 14.16 -1.14 -41.48
CA PRO A 299 14.83 -1.29 -42.77
C PRO A 299 16.36 -1.22 -42.64
N GLY A 300 17.06 -2.18 -43.24
CA GLY A 300 18.52 -2.24 -43.23
C GLY A 300 19.16 -2.58 -41.87
N LYS A 301 18.37 -2.97 -40.86
CA LYS A 301 18.87 -3.38 -39.54
C LYS A 301 18.51 -4.82 -39.21
N THR A 302 19.48 -5.57 -38.70
CA THR A 302 19.25 -6.88 -38.08
C THR A 302 18.81 -6.71 -36.63
N LEU A 303 18.18 -7.75 -36.05
CA LEU A 303 17.76 -7.72 -34.64
C LEU A 303 18.95 -7.49 -33.68
N SER A 304 20.10 -8.12 -33.94
CA SER A 304 21.34 -7.89 -33.16
C SER A 304 21.78 -6.43 -33.20
N GLN A 305 21.70 -5.77 -34.38
CA GLN A 305 21.99 -4.34 -34.48
C GLN A 305 20.99 -3.49 -33.67
N LEU A 306 19.70 -3.87 -33.65
CA LEU A 306 18.70 -3.18 -32.83
C LEU A 306 18.96 -3.32 -31.34
N TYR A 307 19.41 -4.49 -30.86
CA TYR A 307 19.84 -4.65 -29.47
C TYR A 307 21.04 -3.76 -29.12
N CYS A 308 22.04 -3.67 -30.00
CA CYS A 308 23.15 -2.74 -29.78
C CYS A 308 22.73 -1.27 -29.78
N ILE A 309 21.82 -0.88 -30.69
CA ILE A 309 21.25 0.47 -30.69
C ILE A 309 20.50 0.76 -29.38
N LEU A 310 19.71 -0.20 -28.89
CA LEU A 310 19.00 -0.09 -27.62
C LEU A 310 19.95 -0.01 -26.42
N GLN A 311 20.97 -0.86 -26.36
CA GLN A 311 21.97 -0.82 -25.30
C GLN A 311 22.70 0.53 -25.28
N ASN A 312 23.07 1.07 -26.44
CA ASN A 312 23.72 2.38 -26.53
C ASN A 312 22.78 3.52 -26.10
N ALA A 313 21.51 3.48 -26.54
CA ALA A 313 20.49 4.45 -26.14
C ALA A 313 20.28 4.44 -24.61
N ALA A 314 20.19 3.25 -24.02
CA ALA A 314 20.06 3.09 -22.58
C ALA A 314 21.31 3.53 -21.82
N SER A 315 22.51 3.21 -22.32
CA SER A 315 23.78 3.60 -21.67
C SER A 315 23.96 5.11 -21.59
N GLY A 316 23.43 5.86 -22.57
CA GLY A 316 23.43 7.33 -22.58
C GLY A 316 22.66 7.98 -21.42
N SER A 317 21.84 7.22 -20.68
CA SER A 317 21.12 7.69 -19.50
C SER A 317 21.93 7.62 -18.20
N GLY A 318 23.21 7.20 -18.25
CA GLY A 318 24.09 7.08 -17.08
C GLY A 318 23.80 5.87 -16.20
N ARG A 319 23.14 4.85 -16.74
CA ARG A 319 22.64 3.67 -16.03
C ARG A 319 23.53 2.45 -16.24
N LYS A 320 23.38 1.45 -15.37
CA LYS A 320 23.96 0.12 -15.61
C LYS A 320 23.13 -0.58 -16.67
N VAL A 321 23.74 -0.88 -17.81
CA VAL A 321 23.06 -1.45 -18.97
C VAL A 321 23.88 -2.59 -19.53
N PHE A 322 23.22 -3.72 -19.82
CA PHE A 322 23.85 -4.86 -20.47
C PHE A 322 22.81 -5.69 -21.22
N ALA A 323 23.23 -6.33 -22.30
CA ALA A 323 22.43 -7.33 -22.98
C ALA A 323 22.47 -8.65 -22.19
N GLU A 324 21.33 -9.32 -22.12
CA GLU A 324 21.21 -10.61 -21.46
C GLU A 324 20.74 -11.70 -22.42
N ARG A 325 21.06 -12.94 -22.03
CA ARG A 325 20.47 -14.15 -22.56
C ARG A 325 20.26 -15.13 -21.42
N ARG A 326 19.00 -15.37 -21.05
CA ARG A 326 18.60 -16.27 -19.96
C ARG A 326 19.31 -15.93 -18.63
N GLY A 327 19.38 -14.65 -18.29
CA GLY A 327 20.03 -14.15 -17.08
C GLY A 327 21.57 -14.18 -17.11
N THR A 328 22.18 -14.40 -18.28
CA THR A 328 23.64 -14.29 -18.47
C THR A 328 23.96 -13.05 -19.29
N LEU A 329 24.90 -12.23 -18.81
CA LEU A 329 25.41 -11.08 -19.55
C LEU A 329 26.14 -11.53 -20.82
N VAL A 330 25.79 -10.91 -21.95
CA VAL A 330 26.38 -11.19 -23.27
C VAL A 330 26.66 -9.88 -24.03
N PRO A 331 27.49 -9.90 -25.08
CA PRO A 331 27.57 -8.79 -26.03
C PRO A 331 26.21 -8.51 -26.69
N CYS A 332 25.92 -7.25 -27.00
CA CYS A 332 24.64 -6.84 -27.60
C CYS A 332 24.39 -7.43 -29.00
N ASP A 333 25.46 -7.79 -29.71
CA ASP A 333 25.43 -8.36 -31.05
C ASP A 333 25.39 -9.89 -31.04
N ALA A 334 25.50 -10.51 -29.86
CA ALA A 334 25.46 -11.95 -29.70
C ALA A 334 24.15 -12.54 -30.25
N SER A 335 24.24 -13.74 -30.83
CA SER A 335 23.05 -14.46 -31.27
C SER A 335 22.19 -14.85 -30.07
N GLY A 336 20.89 -14.52 -30.11
CA GLY A 336 19.92 -14.92 -29.11
C GLY A 336 19.90 -14.06 -27.85
N VAL A 337 20.35 -12.80 -27.92
CA VAL A 337 20.00 -11.78 -26.91
C VAL A 337 18.48 -11.77 -26.76
N ASP A 338 18.00 -11.88 -25.52
CA ASP A 338 16.58 -11.87 -25.23
C ASP A 338 16.08 -10.50 -24.80
N HIS A 339 16.89 -9.67 -24.12
CA HIS A 339 16.54 -8.30 -23.77
C HIS A 339 17.79 -7.45 -23.42
N ILE A 340 17.59 -6.13 -23.30
CA ILE A 340 18.53 -5.22 -22.64
C ILE A 340 18.02 -4.97 -21.23
N HIS A 341 18.84 -5.33 -20.25
CA HIS A 341 18.60 -5.03 -18.85
C HIS A 341 19.12 -3.64 -18.50
N VAL A 342 18.33 -2.87 -17.76
CA VAL A 342 18.64 -1.50 -17.33
C VAL A 342 18.42 -1.41 -15.82
N GLY A 343 19.48 -1.13 -15.07
CA GLY A 343 19.45 -0.94 -13.61
C GLY A 343 19.70 0.51 -13.17
N LEU A 344 19.12 0.89 -12.03
CA LEU A 344 19.39 2.15 -11.30
C LEU A 344 20.72 2.11 -10.54
#